data_AF-A0A3D6ETK4-F1
#
_entry.id   AF-A0A3D6ETK4-F1
#
_cell.length_a   1.000
_cell.length_b   1.000
_cell.length_c   1.000
_cell.angle_alpha   90.00
_cell.angle_beta   90.00
_cell.angle_gamma   90.00
#
_symmetry.space_group_name_H-M   'P 1'
#
loop_
_entity.id
_entity.type
_entity.pdbx_description
1 polymer ?
#
loop_
_entity_poly.entity_id
_entity_poly.type
_entity_poly.pdbx_seq_one_letter_code
_entity_poly.pdbx_strand_id
1 'polypeptide(L)'
;MGCPDWPKCFGSWVPPTSINQLPADYKEKFAAIRDAKNKKFARYLNVFGFESTANAILNDKSILVEADFNVAKTWIEYLNRIVGVIIGFLIIAVFVLSFRLRKEHKSWFWISLATLITVIVQGWFGSIVVSTNLTSWTITIHMLMAFVLVGLLIWLYEKSATPVHLSAAKYTRLLLVTAMILLIVQVLLGTEVRAAIDRVAGLLLPRESWIAEAGKDFLVHRSFSWIVVLVHAVLVYRLLKTSRA
;
A
#
# COMPACT_ATOMS: atom_id res chain seq x y z
N MET A 1 -13.72 13.96 -3.48
CA MET A 1 -13.69 12.57 -3.98
C MET A 1 -12.73 12.47 -5.14
N GLY A 2 -11.91 11.40 -5.15
CA GLY A 2 -11.21 10.94 -6.36
C GLY A 2 -12.09 9.98 -7.15
N CYS A 3 -11.55 8.84 -7.58
CA CYS A 3 -12.22 7.89 -8.48
C CYS A 3 -13.01 6.82 -7.70
N PRO A 4 -14.36 6.83 -7.68
CA PRO A 4 -15.12 6.00 -6.74
C PRO A 4 -15.30 4.53 -7.18
N ASP A 5 -15.18 4.25 -8.48
CA ASP A 5 -15.48 2.96 -9.09
C ASP A 5 -14.31 2.44 -9.94
N TRP A 6 -14.39 1.17 -10.32
CA TRP A 6 -13.45 0.48 -11.22
C TRP A 6 -14.24 -0.62 -11.94
N PRO A 7 -14.04 -0.88 -13.25
CA PRO A 7 -12.95 -0.42 -14.13
C PRO A 7 -13.12 0.97 -14.73
N LYS A 8 -14.28 1.58 -14.56
CA LYS A 8 -14.57 2.96 -14.96
C LYS A 8 -14.32 3.93 -13.82
N CYS A 9 -14.30 5.22 -14.11
CA CYS A 9 -14.21 6.30 -13.14
C CYS A 9 -15.39 7.26 -13.32
N PHE A 10 -16.20 7.42 -12.27
CA PHE A 10 -17.51 8.06 -12.35
C PHE A 10 -18.40 7.45 -13.46
N GLY A 11 -18.32 6.13 -13.68
CA GLY A 11 -19.06 5.46 -14.74
C GLY A 11 -18.55 5.68 -16.18
N SER A 12 -17.42 6.37 -16.36
CA SER A 12 -16.76 6.62 -17.66
C SER A 12 -15.37 5.97 -17.77
N TRP A 13 -14.94 5.58 -18.96
CA TRP A 13 -13.57 5.09 -19.23
C TRP A 13 -12.54 6.23 -19.32
N VAL A 14 -13.01 7.44 -19.60
CA VAL A 14 -12.22 8.67 -19.55
C VAL A 14 -12.74 9.46 -18.34
N PRO A 15 -11.93 9.63 -17.27
CA PRO A 15 -12.40 10.32 -16.08
C PRO A 15 -12.84 11.75 -16.38
N PRO A 16 -13.83 12.25 -15.63
CA PRO A 16 -14.34 13.59 -15.85
C PRO A 16 -13.28 14.65 -15.55
N THR A 17 -13.34 15.74 -16.31
CA THR A 17 -12.43 16.89 -16.15
C THR A 17 -13.10 18.10 -15.51
N SER A 18 -14.41 18.04 -15.26
CA SER A 18 -15.17 19.07 -14.55
C SER A 18 -16.38 18.49 -13.82
N ILE A 19 -16.84 19.20 -12.77
CA ILE A 19 -18.02 18.79 -12.00
C ILE A 19 -19.29 18.71 -12.86
N ASN A 20 -19.39 19.54 -13.91
CA ASN A 20 -20.55 19.61 -14.80
C ASN A 20 -20.77 18.33 -15.62
N GLN A 21 -19.80 17.43 -15.65
CA GLN A 21 -19.90 16.13 -16.31
C GLN A 21 -20.53 15.06 -15.39
N LEU A 22 -20.81 15.39 -14.13
CA LEU A 22 -21.40 14.50 -13.14
C LEU A 22 -22.89 14.80 -12.96
N PRO A 23 -23.73 13.78 -12.74
CA PRO A 23 -25.11 13.99 -12.37
C PRO A 23 -25.20 14.59 -10.96
N ALA A 24 -26.31 15.28 -10.64
CA ALA A 24 -26.47 15.96 -9.36
C ALA A 24 -26.44 15.01 -8.14
N ASP A 25 -26.85 13.76 -8.34
CA ASP A 25 -26.96 12.70 -7.31
C ASP A 25 -25.70 11.81 -7.20
N TYR A 26 -24.56 12.25 -7.75
CA TYR A 26 -23.36 11.41 -7.81
C TYR A 26 -22.89 10.98 -6.42
N LYS A 27 -22.97 11.86 -5.41
CA LYS A 27 -22.50 11.58 -4.05
C LYS A 27 -23.31 10.46 -3.42
N GLU A 28 -24.63 10.54 -3.49
CA GLU A 28 -25.58 9.56 -2.96
C GLU A 28 -25.37 8.20 -3.62
N LYS A 29 -25.21 8.20 -4.96
CA LYS A 29 -24.94 7.00 -5.74
C LYS A 29 -23.66 6.29 -5.31
N PHE A 30 -22.55 7.03 -5.18
CA PHE A 30 -21.26 6.43 -4.83
C PHE A 30 -21.14 6.09 -3.33
N ALA A 31 -21.80 6.83 -2.45
CA ALA A 31 -21.94 6.47 -1.04
C ALA A 31 -22.67 5.12 -0.89
N ALA A 32 -23.75 4.89 -1.64
CA ALA A 32 -24.47 3.60 -1.63
C ALA A 32 -23.61 2.44 -2.15
N ILE A 33 -22.82 2.66 -3.21
CA ILE A 33 -21.86 1.66 -3.71
C ILE A 33 -20.81 1.32 -2.65
N ARG A 34 -20.32 2.34 -1.93
CA ARG A 34 -19.33 2.18 -0.86
C ARG A 34 -19.90 1.39 0.32
N ASP A 35 -21.10 1.73 0.76
CA ASP A 35 -21.83 1.03 1.81
C ASP A 35 -21.99 -0.48 1.49
N ALA A 36 -22.46 -0.79 0.29
CA ALA A 36 -22.64 -2.17 -0.15
C ALA A 36 -21.32 -2.97 -0.15
N LYS A 37 -20.21 -2.34 -0.57
CA LYS A 37 -18.86 -2.95 -0.51
C LYS A 37 -18.42 -3.20 0.91
N ASN A 38 -18.59 -2.23 1.82
CA ASN A 38 -18.18 -2.36 3.21
C ASN A 38 -19.02 -3.39 3.97
N LYS A 39 -20.33 -3.50 3.68
CA LYS A 39 -21.17 -4.60 4.17
C LYS A 39 -20.65 -5.97 3.74
N LYS A 40 -20.22 -6.09 2.48
CA LYS A 40 -19.59 -7.34 2.00
C LYS A 40 -18.27 -7.60 2.72
N PHE A 41 -17.44 -6.58 2.93
CA PHE A 41 -16.17 -6.71 3.64
C PHE A 41 -16.34 -7.09 5.12
N ALA A 42 -17.30 -6.47 5.81
CA ALA A 42 -17.65 -6.80 7.19
C ALA A 42 -18.06 -8.27 7.35
N ARG A 43 -18.78 -8.85 6.37
CA ARG A 43 -19.07 -10.30 6.37
C ARG A 43 -17.81 -11.15 6.32
N TYR A 44 -16.82 -10.78 5.50
CA TYR A 44 -15.55 -11.50 5.48
C TYR A 44 -14.82 -11.38 6.81
N LEU A 45 -14.78 -10.18 7.41
CA LEU A 45 -14.17 -9.97 8.73
C LEU A 45 -14.82 -10.84 9.80
N ASN A 46 -16.15 -10.94 9.83
CA ASN A 46 -16.87 -11.82 10.76
C ASN A 46 -16.48 -13.29 10.58
N VAL A 47 -16.39 -13.78 9.34
CA VAL A 47 -15.97 -15.16 9.05
C VAL A 47 -14.55 -15.44 9.55
N PHE A 48 -13.66 -14.44 9.51
CA PHE A 48 -12.30 -14.53 10.03
C PHE A 48 -12.17 -14.22 11.54
N GLY A 49 -13.28 -14.01 12.26
CA GLY A 49 -13.29 -13.75 13.72
C GLY A 49 -13.03 -12.30 14.13
N PHE A 50 -13.07 -11.35 13.19
CA PHE A 50 -12.86 -9.92 13.45
C PHE A 50 -14.18 -9.15 13.63
N GLU A 51 -15.04 -9.63 14.53
CA GLU A 51 -16.40 -9.08 14.72
C GLU A 51 -16.39 -7.61 15.17
N SER A 52 -15.47 -7.23 16.06
CA SER A 52 -15.34 -5.84 16.53
C SER A 52 -14.98 -4.89 15.39
N THR A 53 -14.04 -5.27 14.52
CA THR A 53 -13.63 -4.49 13.35
C THR A 53 -14.76 -4.39 12.33
N ALA A 54 -15.49 -5.48 12.10
CA ALA A 54 -16.66 -5.48 11.22
C ALA A 54 -17.73 -4.50 11.72
N ASN A 55 -18.04 -4.53 13.01
CA ASN A 55 -18.99 -3.62 13.63
C ASN A 55 -18.50 -2.17 13.61
N ALA A 56 -17.21 -1.92 13.81
CA ALA A 56 -16.63 -0.58 13.71
C ALA A 56 -16.82 0.02 12.31
N ILE A 57 -16.57 -0.75 11.25
CA ILE A 57 -16.75 -0.30 9.86
C ILE A 57 -18.23 -0.02 9.56
N LEU A 58 -19.14 -0.88 10.03
CA LEU A 58 -20.57 -0.72 9.75
C LEU A 58 -21.21 0.47 10.48
N ASN A 59 -20.67 0.83 11.65
CA ASN A 59 -21.19 1.94 12.46
C ASN A 59 -20.52 3.29 12.14
N ASP A 60 -19.45 3.29 11.35
CA ASP A 60 -18.75 4.52 10.97
C ASP A 60 -19.48 5.25 9.83
N LYS A 61 -20.34 6.20 10.23
CA LYS A 61 -21.09 7.06 9.29
C LYS A 61 -20.19 7.97 8.46
N SER A 62 -18.95 8.25 8.89
CA SER A 62 -18.03 9.12 8.16
C SER A 62 -17.64 8.53 6.81
N ILE A 63 -17.67 7.21 6.67
CA ILE A 63 -17.35 6.49 5.43
C ILE A 63 -18.35 6.83 4.31
N LEU A 64 -19.59 7.16 4.68
CA LEU A 64 -20.67 7.52 3.76
C LEU A 64 -20.64 9.00 3.36
N VAL A 65 -19.84 9.82 4.04
CA VAL A 65 -19.71 11.25 3.73
C VAL A 65 -18.72 11.42 2.59
N GLU A 66 -19.26 11.70 1.41
CA GLU A 66 -18.47 11.89 0.20
C GLU A 66 -17.94 13.32 0.06
N ALA A 67 -16.61 13.45 -0.05
CA ALA A 67 -15.95 14.73 -0.30
C ALA A 67 -16.26 15.27 -1.70
N ASP A 68 -16.18 16.58 -1.92
CA ASP A 68 -16.44 17.19 -3.23
C ASP A 68 -15.51 16.69 -4.33
N PHE A 69 -16.06 16.57 -5.54
CA PHE A 69 -15.31 16.19 -6.73
C PHE A 69 -14.03 17.02 -6.89
N ASN A 70 -12.92 16.33 -7.15
CA ASN A 70 -11.64 16.95 -7.42
C ASN A 70 -10.97 16.30 -8.62
N VAL A 71 -10.73 17.08 -9.66
CA VAL A 71 -10.18 16.60 -10.94
C VAL A 71 -8.80 15.96 -10.74
N ALA A 72 -7.91 16.63 -9.99
CA ALA A 72 -6.55 16.14 -9.77
C ALA A 72 -6.56 14.79 -9.04
N LYS A 73 -7.31 14.67 -7.94
CA LYS A 73 -7.44 13.39 -7.20
C LYS A 73 -8.04 12.29 -8.08
N THR A 74 -9.04 12.62 -8.88
CA THR A 74 -9.71 11.67 -9.78
C THR A 74 -8.72 11.05 -10.77
N TRP A 75 -7.93 11.88 -11.45
CA TRP A 75 -6.95 11.42 -12.43
C TRP A 75 -5.77 10.70 -11.79
N ILE A 76 -5.26 11.17 -10.64
CA ILE A 76 -4.19 10.49 -9.88
C ILE A 76 -4.64 9.08 -9.50
N GLU A 77 -5.85 8.92 -8.97
CA GLU A 77 -6.36 7.61 -8.58
C GLU A 77 -6.61 6.70 -9.77
N TYR A 78 -7.16 7.21 -10.87
CA TYR A 78 -7.43 6.40 -12.06
C TYR A 78 -6.14 5.89 -12.72
N LEU A 79 -5.15 6.77 -12.90
CA LEU A 79 -3.84 6.40 -13.43
C LEU A 79 -3.13 5.37 -12.53
N ASN A 80 -3.21 5.55 -11.21
CA ASN A 80 -2.67 4.58 -10.27
C ASN A 80 -3.32 3.19 -10.43
N ARG A 81 -4.64 3.11 -10.70
CA ARG A 81 -5.32 1.84 -10.97
C ARG A 81 -4.90 1.21 -12.30
N ILE A 82 -4.73 2.02 -13.34
CA ILE A 82 -4.23 1.54 -14.64
C ILE A 82 -2.83 0.93 -14.48
N VAL A 83 -1.92 1.62 -13.78
CA VAL A 83 -0.57 1.10 -13.49
C VAL A 83 -0.65 -0.22 -12.72
N GLY A 84 -1.54 -0.31 -11.72
CA GLY A 84 -1.78 -1.55 -10.98
C GLY A 84 -2.23 -2.72 -11.87
N VAL A 85 -3.11 -2.48 -12.85
CA VAL A 85 -3.53 -3.51 -13.81
C VAL A 85 -2.41 -3.92 -14.75
N ILE A 86 -1.60 -2.97 -15.23
CA ILE A 86 -0.42 -3.27 -16.04
C ILE A 86 0.52 -4.19 -15.26
N ILE A 87 0.82 -3.87 -14.00
CA ILE A 87 1.64 -4.73 -13.12
C ILE A 87 1.02 -6.13 -12.98
N GLY A 88 -0.30 -6.21 -12.80
CA GLY A 88 -1.04 -7.48 -12.77
C GLY A 88 -0.82 -8.32 -14.03
N PHE A 89 -0.92 -7.72 -15.22
CA PHE A 89 -0.67 -8.43 -16.48
C PHE A 89 0.79 -8.88 -16.62
N LEU A 90 1.75 -8.06 -16.20
CA LEU A 90 3.16 -8.44 -16.21
C LEU A 90 3.43 -9.63 -15.27
N ILE A 91 2.81 -9.66 -14.09
CA ILE A 91 2.92 -10.78 -13.15
C ILE A 91 2.27 -12.05 -13.72
N ILE A 92 1.13 -11.94 -14.40
CA ILE A 92 0.52 -13.06 -15.11
C ILE A 92 1.48 -13.61 -16.17
N ALA A 93 2.14 -12.75 -16.95
CA ALA A 93 3.13 -13.18 -17.93
C ALA A 93 4.31 -13.93 -17.27
N VAL A 94 4.84 -13.41 -16.15
CA VAL A 94 5.89 -14.09 -15.36
C VAL A 94 5.41 -15.47 -14.88
N PHE A 95 4.18 -15.58 -14.38
CA PHE A 95 3.61 -16.86 -13.95
C PHE A 95 3.49 -17.85 -15.13
N VAL A 96 2.97 -17.42 -16.28
CA VAL A 96 2.84 -18.26 -17.48
C VAL A 96 4.21 -18.78 -17.96
N LEU A 97 5.23 -17.92 -17.96
CA LEU A 97 6.60 -18.33 -18.31
C LEU A 97 7.16 -19.33 -17.29
N SER A 98 6.98 -19.07 -15.99
CA SER A 98 7.43 -19.98 -14.94
C SER A 98 6.74 -21.36 -14.99
N PHE A 99 5.49 -21.43 -15.47
CA PHE A 99 4.76 -22.67 -15.63
C PHE A 99 5.43 -23.58 -16.66
N ARG A 100 6.00 -23.02 -17.73
CA ARG A 100 6.76 -23.78 -18.73
C ARG A 100 8.04 -24.36 -18.13
N LEU A 101 8.69 -23.61 -17.24
CA LEU A 101 9.94 -23.98 -16.58
C LEU A 101 9.75 -24.81 -15.29
N ARG A 102 8.51 -25.20 -14.94
CA ARG A 102 8.18 -25.84 -13.66
C ARG A 102 8.91 -27.17 -13.40
N LYS A 103 9.34 -27.86 -14.45
CA LYS A 103 10.07 -29.14 -14.34
C LYS A 103 11.53 -28.92 -13.96
N GLU A 104 12.15 -27.86 -14.46
CA GLU A 104 13.56 -27.51 -14.25
C GLU A 104 13.73 -26.70 -12.95
N HIS A 105 12.86 -25.72 -12.74
CA HIS A 105 12.95 -24.78 -11.62
C HIS A 105 11.65 -24.74 -10.82
N LYS A 106 11.38 -25.79 -10.04
CA LYS A 106 10.17 -25.92 -9.20
C LYS A 106 9.93 -24.72 -8.30
N SER A 107 10.98 -24.14 -7.72
CA SER A 107 10.85 -22.98 -6.84
C SER A 107 10.37 -21.72 -7.56
N TRP A 108 10.74 -21.53 -8.84
CA TRP A 108 10.29 -20.36 -9.61
C TRP A 108 8.78 -20.41 -9.84
N PHE A 109 8.25 -21.59 -10.12
CA PHE A 109 6.81 -21.80 -10.28
C PHE A 109 6.03 -21.50 -8.99
N TRP A 110 6.48 -21.97 -7.84
CA TRP A 110 5.77 -21.72 -6.58
C TRP A 110 5.84 -20.26 -6.14
N ILE A 111 6.99 -19.61 -6.31
CA ILE A 111 7.13 -18.19 -5.96
C ILE A 111 6.37 -17.29 -6.94
N SER A 112 6.35 -17.61 -8.24
CA SER A 112 5.52 -16.86 -9.20
C SER A 112 4.03 -17.06 -8.94
N LEU A 113 3.59 -18.25 -8.54
CA LEU A 113 2.20 -18.51 -8.12
C LEU A 113 1.86 -17.70 -6.88
N ALA A 114 2.72 -17.70 -5.87
CA ALA A 114 2.55 -16.88 -4.67
C ALA A 114 2.50 -15.39 -5.02
N THR A 115 3.35 -14.92 -5.95
CA THR A 115 3.37 -13.54 -6.45
C THR A 115 2.04 -13.18 -7.13
N LEU A 116 1.51 -14.08 -7.98
CA LEU A 116 0.22 -13.91 -8.66
C LEU A 116 -0.93 -13.84 -7.66
N ILE A 117 -0.99 -14.75 -6.69
CA ILE A 117 -2.01 -14.73 -5.63
C ILE A 117 -1.89 -13.42 -4.83
N THR A 118 -0.66 -13.02 -4.47
CA THR A 118 -0.41 -11.81 -3.69
C THR A 118 -0.89 -10.56 -4.43
N VAL A 119 -0.62 -10.40 -5.73
CA VAL A 119 -1.10 -9.21 -6.47
C VAL A 119 -2.63 -9.20 -6.64
N ILE A 120 -3.28 -10.36 -6.75
CA ILE A 120 -4.75 -10.45 -6.79
C ILE A 120 -5.34 -9.99 -5.46
N VAL A 121 -4.81 -10.50 -4.34
CA VAL A 121 -5.23 -10.10 -3.00
C VAL A 121 -4.93 -8.62 -2.77
N GLN A 122 -3.77 -8.14 -3.19
CA GLN A 122 -3.36 -6.73 -3.12
C GLN A 122 -4.35 -5.81 -3.86
N GLY A 123 -4.73 -6.16 -5.09
CA GLY A 123 -5.68 -5.41 -5.90
C GLY A 123 -7.08 -5.40 -5.30
N TRP A 124 -7.56 -6.56 -4.82
CA TRP A 124 -8.82 -6.65 -4.08
C TRP A 124 -8.80 -5.77 -2.82
N PHE A 125 -7.74 -5.86 -2.02
CA PHE A 125 -7.59 -5.09 -0.79
C PHE A 125 -7.44 -3.58 -1.06
N GLY A 126 -6.81 -3.19 -2.17
CA GLY A 126 -6.77 -1.79 -2.62
C GLY A 126 -8.17 -1.21 -2.87
N SER A 127 -9.13 -2.01 -3.34
CA SER A 127 -10.53 -1.57 -3.47
C SER A 127 -11.20 -1.34 -2.11
N ILE A 128 -10.78 -2.09 -1.08
CA ILE A 128 -11.25 -1.94 0.31
C ILE A 128 -10.66 -0.68 0.96
N VAL A 129 -9.38 -0.38 0.70
CA VAL A 129 -8.75 0.87 1.16
C VAL A 129 -9.54 2.09 0.70
N VAL A 130 -9.99 2.09 -0.56
CA VAL A 130 -10.83 3.18 -1.10
C VAL A 130 -12.22 3.17 -0.48
N SER A 131 -12.86 2.00 -0.33
CA SER A 131 -14.23 1.93 0.19
C SER A 131 -14.33 2.22 1.69
N THR A 132 -13.26 2.01 2.45
CA THR A 132 -13.20 2.34 3.89
C THR A 132 -12.71 3.77 4.14
N ASN A 133 -12.85 4.66 3.15
CA ASN A 133 -12.44 6.06 3.24
C ASN A 133 -10.99 6.24 3.75
N LEU A 134 -10.06 5.42 3.25
CA LEU A 134 -8.63 5.53 3.55
C LEU A 134 -8.28 5.35 5.04
N THR A 135 -9.04 4.55 5.78
CA THR A 135 -8.72 4.20 7.18
C THR A 135 -7.26 3.75 7.34
N SER A 136 -6.59 4.23 8.38
CA SER A 136 -5.12 4.09 8.52
C SER A 136 -4.66 2.63 8.55
N TRP A 137 -5.40 1.74 9.21
CA TRP A 137 -5.04 0.33 9.29
C TRP A 137 -5.18 -0.41 7.95
N THR A 138 -6.17 -0.06 7.11
CA THR A 138 -6.30 -0.66 5.77
C THR A 138 -5.15 -0.22 4.87
N ILE A 139 -4.74 1.04 4.92
CA ILE A 139 -3.55 1.50 4.17
C ILE A 139 -2.30 0.74 4.63
N THR A 140 -2.15 0.54 5.95
CA THR A 140 -0.99 -0.14 6.53
C THR A 140 -0.90 -1.58 6.04
N ILE A 141 -1.99 -2.36 6.10
CA ILE A 141 -2.01 -3.74 5.60
C ILE A 141 -1.72 -3.78 4.10
N HIS A 142 -2.32 -2.89 3.31
CA HIS A 142 -2.10 -2.81 1.87
C HIS A 142 -0.62 -2.56 1.56
N MET A 143 0.01 -1.59 2.23
CA MET A 143 1.41 -1.25 2.01
C MET A 143 2.36 -2.40 2.43
N LEU A 144 2.12 -3.04 3.57
CA LEU A 144 2.96 -4.17 4.02
C LEU A 144 2.88 -5.35 3.03
N MET A 145 1.69 -5.64 2.52
CA MET A 145 1.51 -6.66 1.49
C MET A 145 2.18 -6.28 0.17
N ALA A 146 2.25 -4.98 -0.17
CA ALA A 146 3.05 -4.50 -1.30
C ALA A 146 4.56 -4.78 -1.13
N PHE A 147 5.10 -4.60 0.09
CA PHE A 147 6.50 -4.96 0.36
C PHE A 147 6.77 -6.45 0.23
N VAL A 148 5.83 -7.30 0.67
CA VAL A 148 5.91 -8.75 0.43
C VAL A 148 5.94 -9.04 -1.06
N LEU A 149 5.05 -8.43 -1.86
CA LEU A 149 5.02 -8.58 -3.32
C LEU A 149 6.36 -8.18 -3.96
N VAL A 150 6.92 -7.04 -3.56
CA VAL A 150 8.23 -6.57 -4.05
C VAL A 150 9.33 -7.57 -3.66
N GLY A 151 9.34 -8.10 -2.43
CA GLY A 151 10.29 -9.10 -2.00
C GLY A 151 10.23 -10.39 -2.83
N LEU A 152 9.03 -10.86 -3.17
CA LEU A 152 8.84 -12.04 -4.04
C LEU A 152 9.37 -11.77 -5.46
N LEU A 153 9.12 -10.58 -6.01
CA LEU A 153 9.62 -10.18 -7.32
C LEU A 153 11.15 -10.05 -7.36
N ILE A 154 11.75 -9.44 -6.33
CA ILE A 154 13.22 -9.37 -6.19
C ILE A 154 13.80 -10.77 -6.11
N TRP A 155 13.17 -11.67 -5.34
CA TRP A 155 13.63 -13.05 -5.24
C TRP A 155 13.59 -13.77 -6.61
N LEU A 156 12.52 -13.59 -7.39
CA LEU A 156 12.40 -14.16 -8.74
C LEU A 156 13.48 -13.58 -9.66
N TYR A 157 13.69 -12.28 -9.61
CA TYR A 157 14.72 -11.59 -10.38
C TYR A 157 16.11 -12.16 -10.06
N GLU A 158 16.52 -12.16 -8.79
CA GLU A 158 17.83 -12.67 -8.35
C GLU A 158 18.06 -14.14 -8.70
N LYS A 159 17.01 -14.98 -8.65
CA LYS A 159 17.13 -16.40 -9.00
C LYS A 159 17.16 -16.68 -10.49
N SER A 160 16.57 -15.81 -11.30
CA SER A 160 16.61 -15.90 -12.75
C SER A 160 17.83 -15.22 -13.38
N ALA A 161 18.47 -14.30 -12.65
CA ALA A 161 19.68 -13.60 -13.06
C ALA A 161 20.92 -14.52 -12.97
N THR A 162 22.00 -14.11 -13.64
CA THR A 162 23.30 -14.78 -13.52
C THR A 162 23.79 -14.68 -12.07
N PRO A 163 24.15 -15.81 -11.44
CA PRO A 163 24.52 -15.81 -10.04
C PRO A 163 25.80 -15.00 -9.83
N VAL A 164 25.70 -13.96 -9.00
CA VAL A 164 26.87 -13.22 -8.52
C VAL A 164 27.19 -13.72 -7.11
N HIS A 165 28.35 -14.35 -6.94
CA HIS A 165 28.81 -14.80 -5.64
C HIS A 165 29.36 -13.63 -4.83
N LEU A 166 28.51 -12.99 -4.04
CA LEU A 166 28.91 -11.97 -3.07
C LEU A 166 29.16 -12.62 -1.71
N SER A 167 30.42 -12.59 -1.26
CA SER A 167 30.78 -12.95 0.11
C SER A 167 30.74 -11.70 0.98
N ALA A 168 29.87 -11.68 1.99
CA ALA A 168 29.78 -10.60 2.96
C ALA A 168 30.12 -11.12 4.35
N ALA A 169 30.92 -10.36 5.10
CA ALA A 169 31.19 -10.67 6.50
C ALA A 169 29.89 -10.76 7.31
N LYS A 170 29.85 -11.66 8.30
CA LYS A 170 28.67 -11.90 9.17
C LYS A 170 28.13 -10.59 9.78
N TYR A 171 29.03 -9.68 10.16
CA TYR A 171 28.69 -8.37 10.68
C TYR A 171 27.93 -7.50 9.66
N THR A 172 28.40 -7.44 8.40
CA THR A 172 27.74 -6.68 7.34
C THR A 172 26.34 -7.23 7.04
N ARG A 173 26.18 -8.56 7.07
CA ARG A 173 24.86 -9.20 6.92
C ARG A 173 23.92 -8.85 8.07
N LEU A 174 24.40 -8.89 9.31
CA LEU A 174 23.62 -8.50 10.49
C LEU A 174 23.19 -7.03 10.40
N LEU A 175 24.12 -6.16 10.01
CA LEU A 175 23.87 -4.72 9.85
C LEU A 175 22.81 -4.45 8.77
N LEU A 176 22.87 -5.16 7.64
CA LEU A 176 21.88 -5.06 6.57
C LEU A 176 20.49 -5.51 7.05
N VAL A 177 20.38 -6.66 7.71
CA VAL A 177 19.10 -7.14 8.25
C VAL A 177 18.54 -6.15 9.28
N THR A 178 19.40 -5.62 10.14
CA THR A 178 19.02 -4.60 11.12
C THR A 178 18.50 -3.33 10.42
N ALA A 179 19.19 -2.85 9.39
CA ALA A 179 18.78 -1.68 8.63
C ALA A 179 17.40 -1.88 7.97
N MET A 180 17.14 -3.06 7.41
CA MET A 180 15.84 -3.41 6.82
C MET A 180 14.72 -3.43 7.88
N ILE A 181 14.96 -4.04 9.04
CA ILE A 181 13.97 -4.07 10.13
C ILE A 181 13.67 -2.65 10.62
N LEU A 182 14.69 -1.84 10.86
CA LEU A 182 14.52 -0.45 11.28
C LEU A 182 13.74 0.37 10.26
N LEU A 183 13.96 0.14 8.95
CA LEU A 183 13.19 0.79 7.90
C LEU A 183 11.71 0.38 7.93
N ILE A 184 11.41 -0.91 8.15
CA ILE A 184 10.02 -1.37 8.30
C ILE A 184 9.36 -0.69 9.52
N VAL A 185 10.06 -0.63 10.65
CA VAL A 185 9.55 0.06 11.85
C VAL A 185 9.33 1.55 11.57
N GLN A 186 10.25 2.22 10.89
CA GLN A 186 10.09 3.64 10.50
C GLN A 186 8.86 3.86 9.64
N VAL A 187 8.62 2.96 8.67
CA VAL A 187 7.44 3.02 7.80
C VAL A 187 6.14 2.84 8.59
N LEU A 188 6.09 1.93 9.57
CA LEU A 188 4.95 1.75 10.47
C LEU A 188 4.73 2.97 11.38
N LEU A 189 5.79 3.57 11.92
CA LEU A 189 5.66 4.83 12.66
C LEU A 189 5.14 5.96 11.76
N GLY A 190 5.51 5.96 10.48
CA GLY A 190 5.00 6.89 9.48
C GLY A 190 3.49 6.75 9.23
N THR A 191 2.93 5.54 9.29
CA THR A 191 1.48 5.35 9.15
C THR A 191 0.70 5.91 10.34
N GLU A 192 1.28 5.88 11.54
CA GLU A 192 0.69 6.53 12.72
C GLU A 192 0.72 8.06 12.61
N VAL A 193 1.81 8.64 12.11
CA VAL A 193 1.87 10.08 11.84
C VAL A 193 0.80 10.49 10.82
N ARG A 194 0.63 9.70 9.75
CA ARG A 194 -0.46 9.93 8.80
C ARG A 194 -1.82 9.91 9.49
N ALA A 195 -2.08 8.89 10.30
CA ALA A 195 -3.33 8.77 11.05
C ALA A 195 -3.57 9.97 11.97
N ALA A 196 -2.52 10.47 12.64
CA ALA A 196 -2.59 11.66 13.47
C ALA A 196 -2.96 12.91 12.66
N ILE A 197 -2.31 13.11 11.51
CA ILE A 197 -2.62 14.23 10.62
C ILE A 197 -4.06 14.15 10.07
N ASP A 198 -4.54 12.95 9.74
CA ASP A 198 -5.92 12.76 9.27
C ASP A 198 -6.93 13.15 10.36
N ARG A 199 -6.66 12.82 11.64
CA ARG A 199 -7.49 13.27 12.79
C ARG A 199 -7.47 14.78 12.94
N VAL A 200 -6.29 15.41 12.88
CA VAL A 200 -6.13 16.86 13.03
C VAL A 200 -6.78 17.63 11.89
N ALA A 201 -6.70 17.11 10.66
CA ALA A 201 -7.36 17.71 9.50
C ALA A 201 -8.88 17.78 9.67
N GLY A 202 -9.48 16.82 10.39
CA GLY A 202 -10.91 16.82 10.73
C GLY A 202 -11.32 17.89 11.75
N LEU A 203 -10.37 18.46 12.51
CA LEU A 203 -10.64 19.51 13.50
C LEU A 203 -10.70 20.92 12.88
N LEU A 204 -10.46 21.05 11.57
CA LEU A 204 -10.44 22.33 10.84
C LEU A 204 -9.49 23.38 11.44
N LEU A 205 -8.42 22.93 12.09
CA LEU A 205 -7.39 23.79 12.66
C LEU A 205 -6.49 24.40 11.56
N PRO A 206 -5.89 25.57 11.80
CA PRO A 206 -4.93 26.17 10.88
C PRO A 206 -3.76 25.23 10.59
N ARG A 207 -3.28 25.17 9.33
CA ARG A 207 -2.28 24.18 8.90
C ARG A 207 -0.97 24.27 9.67
N GLU A 208 -0.61 25.46 10.12
CA GLU A 208 0.56 25.73 10.94
C GLU A 208 0.56 25.01 12.30
N SER A 209 -0.63 24.69 12.85
CA SER A 209 -0.72 23.97 14.14
C SER A 209 -0.61 22.45 13.99
N TRP A 210 -0.74 21.91 12.77
CA TRP A 210 -0.95 20.47 12.58
C TRP A 210 0.17 19.59 13.13
N ILE A 211 1.42 20.03 13.01
CA ILE A 211 2.57 19.29 13.53
C ILE A 211 2.57 19.25 15.06
N ALA A 212 2.17 20.36 15.70
CA ALA A 212 2.07 20.43 17.15
C ALA A 212 0.96 19.49 17.66
N GLU A 213 -0.17 19.46 16.96
CA GLU A 213 -1.33 18.61 17.30
C GLU A 213 -1.08 17.12 17.02
N ALA A 214 -0.24 16.76 16.04
CA ALA A 214 0.19 15.38 15.82
C ALA A 214 0.97 14.81 17.02
N GLY A 215 1.54 15.68 17.87
CA GLY A 215 2.07 15.33 19.18
C GLY A 215 3.14 14.23 19.16
N LYS A 216 2.90 13.19 19.97
CA LYS A 216 3.88 12.11 20.20
C LYS A 216 4.14 11.27 18.96
N ASP A 217 3.13 11.03 18.14
CA ASP A 217 3.24 10.20 16.93
C ASP A 217 4.31 10.79 15.99
N PHE A 218 4.28 12.12 15.80
CA PHE A 218 5.28 12.84 15.04
C PHE A 218 6.67 12.81 15.69
N LEU A 219 6.75 13.11 16.99
CA LEU A 219 8.04 13.18 17.70
C LEU A 219 8.78 11.83 17.70
N VAL A 220 8.07 10.72 17.93
CA VAL A 220 8.64 9.37 17.91
C VAL A 220 9.13 9.02 16.51
N HIS A 221 8.31 9.20 15.47
CA HIS A 221 8.68 8.95 14.08
C HIS A 221 9.91 9.79 13.65
N ARG A 222 9.92 11.09 14.00
CA ARG A 222 11.02 12.01 13.69
C ARG A 222 12.31 11.57 14.38
N SER A 223 12.27 11.32 15.68
CA SER A 223 13.48 10.96 16.44
C SER A 223 14.02 9.59 16.05
N PHE A 224 13.14 8.61 15.78
CA PHE A 224 13.54 7.29 15.31
C PHE A 224 14.23 7.35 13.94
N SER A 225 13.87 8.31 13.08
CA SER A 225 14.50 8.46 11.76
C SER A 225 16.00 8.75 11.83
N TRP A 226 16.49 9.41 12.88
CA TRP A 226 17.93 9.60 13.10
C TRP A 226 18.66 8.29 13.34
N ILE A 227 18.05 7.33 14.04
CA ILE A 227 18.62 5.99 14.24
C ILE A 227 18.72 5.28 12.89
N VAL A 228 17.66 5.36 12.07
CA VAL A 228 17.64 4.78 10.72
C VAL A 228 18.78 5.37 9.88
N VAL A 229 18.92 6.69 9.85
CA VAL A 229 19.98 7.39 9.10
C VAL A 229 21.37 6.96 9.55
N LEU A 230 21.63 6.92 10.86
CA LEU A 230 22.92 6.51 11.41
C LEU A 230 23.27 5.07 11.03
N VAL A 231 22.34 4.13 11.18
CA VAL A 231 22.57 2.72 10.82
C VAL A 231 22.83 2.56 9.33
N HIS A 232 22.10 3.27 8.47
CA HIS A 232 22.33 3.25 7.02
C HIS A 232 23.66 3.90 6.65
N ALA A 233 24.06 4.99 7.31
CA ALA A 233 25.37 5.62 7.08
C ALA A 233 26.52 4.65 7.43
N VAL A 234 26.43 3.93 8.56
CA VAL A 234 27.40 2.90 8.93
C VAL A 234 27.41 1.76 7.92
N LEU A 235 26.23 1.31 7.46
CA LEU A 235 26.13 0.27 6.43
C LEU A 235 26.82 0.69 5.14
N VAL A 236 26.52 1.88 4.62
CA VAL A 236 27.13 2.43 3.41
C VAL A 236 28.65 2.56 3.57
N TYR A 237 29.11 3.12 4.69
CA TYR A 237 30.54 3.23 4.98
C TYR A 237 31.25 1.86 4.93
N ARG A 238 30.64 0.83 5.54
CA ARG A 238 31.18 -0.54 5.51
C ARG A 238 31.19 -1.15 4.11
N LEU A 239 30.14 -0.94 3.33
CA LEU A 239 30.05 -1.42 1.95
C LEU A 239 31.11 -0.76 1.05
N LEU A 240 31.28 0.57 1.15
CA LEU A 240 32.30 1.31 0.40
C LEU A 240 33.72 0.88 0.74
N LYS A 241 33.99 0.54 2.00
CA LYS A 241 35.30 0.02 2.42
C LYS A 241 35.56 -1.40 1.90
N THR A 242 34.49 -2.19 1.69
CA THR A 242 34.60 -3.57 1.21
C THR A 242 34.75 -3.63 -0.32
N SER A 243 34.19 -2.68 -1.08
CA SER A 243 34.29 -2.66 -2.55
C SER A 243 35.60 -2.05 -3.09
N ARG A 244 36.41 -1.43 -2.23
CA ARG A 244 37.69 -0.80 -2.59
C ARG A 244 38.91 -1.68 -2.25
N ALA A 245 38.68 -2.92 -1.83
CA ALA A 245 39.71 -3.94 -1.59
C ALA A 245 39.52 -5.07 -2.61
#